data_AF-A0A7J8GSA9-F1
#
_entry.id   AF-A0A7J8GSA9-F1
#
_cell.length_a   1.000
_cell.length_b   1.000
_cell.length_c   1.000
_cell.angle_alpha   90.00
_cell.angle_beta   90.00
_cell.angle_gamma   90.00
#
_symmetry.space_group_name_H-M   'P 1'
#
loop_
_entity.id
_entity.type
_entity.pdbx_description
1 polymer ?
#
loop_
_entity_poly.entity_id
_entity_poly.type
_entity_poly.pdbx_seq_one_letter_code
_entity_poly.pdbx_strand_id
1 'polypeptide(L)'
;MLPFFFKGSGDFFINSSKSSTSKNCGFLHSPSMKWVQFSSLHVDVPRDLTKPTITVSDEPDTLYKRLSVLVKGHDKAVLDSYEYFAVLAAKELGISIEVHEPPRKIERFTLLKSVHIFKKHRVQYEMRTLYRCLEGQQSCG
;
A
#
# COMPACT_ATOMS: atom_id res chain seq x y z
N MET A 1 0.58 34.14 21.74
CA MET A 1 1.61 34.64 20.81
C MET A 1 2.02 33.47 19.94
N LEU A 2 1.44 33.39 18.74
CA LEU A 2 1.80 32.42 17.70
C LEU A 2 3.17 32.78 17.13
N PRO A 3 3.83 31.82 16.48
CA PRO A 3 4.12 32.07 15.07
C PRO A 3 3.46 31.02 14.17
N PHE A 4 2.67 31.53 13.24
CA PHE A 4 2.30 30.90 11.98
C PHE A 4 3.48 30.97 10.98
N PHE A 5 3.33 30.26 9.86
CA PHE A 5 4.15 30.26 8.63
C PHE A 5 5.36 29.31 8.67
N PHE A 6 5.56 28.36 7.73
CA PHE A 6 5.32 28.44 6.28
C PHE A 6 4.81 27.12 5.66
N LYS A 7 4.15 27.34 4.53
CA LYS A 7 3.52 26.46 3.54
C LYS A 7 4.51 25.49 2.87
N GLY A 8 4.10 24.24 2.70
CA GLY A 8 4.78 23.26 1.85
C GLY A 8 3.76 22.41 1.10
N SER A 9 3.20 22.95 0.02
CA SER A 9 2.50 22.15 -0.99
C SER A 9 3.55 21.37 -1.78
N GLY A 10 3.72 20.09 -1.45
CA GLY A 10 4.49 19.17 -2.27
C GLY A 10 3.66 18.76 -3.47
N ASP A 11 3.78 19.50 -4.57
CA ASP A 11 3.25 19.08 -5.87
C ASP A 11 4.10 17.90 -6.36
N PHE A 12 3.54 16.70 -6.35
CA PHE A 12 4.18 15.52 -6.95
C PHE A 12 4.07 15.61 -8.47
N PHE A 13 5.17 16.02 -9.11
CA PHE A 13 5.33 16.04 -10.56
C PHE A 13 5.36 14.62 -11.14
N ILE A 14 4.42 14.31 -12.04
CA ILE A 14 4.48 13.16 -12.94
C ILE A 14 5.41 13.51 -14.10
N ASN A 15 6.58 12.87 -14.15
CA ASN A 15 7.49 13.01 -15.28
C ASN A 15 6.90 12.31 -16.51
N SER A 16 6.46 13.11 -17.49
CA SER A 16 6.20 12.65 -18.85
C SER A 16 7.49 12.80 -19.67
N SER A 17 8.13 11.68 -19.98
CA SER A 17 9.33 11.66 -20.83
C SER A 17 8.94 11.89 -22.29
N LYS A 18 9.33 13.04 -22.85
CA LYS A 18 9.33 13.32 -24.29
C LYS A 18 10.66 12.84 -24.88
N SER A 19 10.63 11.84 -25.76
CA SER A 19 11.81 11.37 -26.48
C SER A 19 12.00 12.14 -27.79
N SER A 20 13.27 12.50 -28.03
CA SER A 20 13.77 13.26 -29.18
C SER A 20 13.91 12.41 -30.45
N THR A 21 13.72 13.06 -31.59
CA THR A 21 13.78 12.52 -32.95
C THR A 21 15.20 12.14 -33.43
N SER A 22 15.30 10.91 -33.94
CA SER A 22 16.04 10.39 -35.12
C SER A 22 17.51 10.78 -35.39
N LYS A 23 18.39 9.77 -35.48
CA LYS A 23 19.22 9.48 -36.69
C LYS A 23 19.49 7.96 -36.84
N ASN A 24 19.38 7.51 -38.09
CA ASN A 24 19.62 6.17 -38.65
C ASN A 24 20.97 5.52 -38.29
N CYS A 25 20.98 4.19 -38.09
CA CYS A 25 21.94 3.30 -38.76
C CYS A 25 21.55 1.80 -38.66
N GLY A 26 21.63 1.09 -39.79
CA GLY A 26 22.05 -0.32 -39.84
C GLY A 26 20.97 -1.38 -39.66
N PHE A 27 20.35 -1.79 -40.76
CA PHE A 27 19.67 -3.09 -40.89
C PHE A 27 20.67 -4.24 -40.72
N LEU A 28 20.41 -5.15 -39.79
CA LEU A 28 20.84 -6.55 -39.89
C LEU A 28 19.70 -7.49 -39.45
N HIS A 29 19.67 -8.63 -40.12
CA HIS A 29 18.55 -9.54 -40.31
C HIS A 29 18.19 -10.42 -39.08
N SER A 30 16.88 -10.69 -38.94
CA SER A 30 16.24 -11.91 -38.38
C SER A 30 16.23 -12.14 -36.86
N PRO A 31 15.22 -12.81 -36.25
CA PRO A 31 13.93 -13.28 -36.78
C PRO A 31 12.73 -12.47 -36.22
N SER A 32 11.61 -12.55 -36.93
CA SER A 32 10.30 -12.00 -36.55
C SER A 32 9.89 -12.46 -35.14
N MET A 33 10.16 -11.61 -34.14
CA MET A 33 9.45 -11.65 -32.86
C MET A 33 8.06 -11.09 -33.13
N LYS A 34 7.12 -12.00 -33.42
CA LYS A 34 5.71 -11.68 -33.52
C LYS A 34 5.29 -11.16 -32.16
N TRP A 35 5.14 -9.85 -32.04
CA TRP A 35 4.49 -9.23 -30.90
C TRP A 35 3.09 -9.85 -30.79
N VAL A 36 2.91 -10.71 -29.80
CA VAL A 36 1.57 -11.18 -29.44
C VAL A 36 0.91 -10.02 -28.74
N GLN A 37 0.03 -9.36 -29.48
CA GLN A 37 -0.89 -8.36 -28.98
C GLN A 37 -1.75 -9.03 -27.90
N PHE A 38 -1.42 -8.81 -26.62
CA PHE A 38 -2.30 -9.15 -25.51
C PHE A 38 -3.48 -8.17 -25.51
N SER A 39 -4.42 -8.33 -26.44
CA SER A 39 -5.68 -7.60 -26.41
C SER A 39 -6.81 -8.51 -26.87
N SER A 40 -7.38 -9.26 -25.93
CA SER A 40 -8.74 -9.78 -26.06
C SER A 40 -9.20 -10.44 -24.76
N LEU A 41 -9.56 -9.62 -23.76
CA LEU A 41 -10.71 -9.98 -22.93
C LEU A 41 -11.96 -9.79 -23.81
N HIS A 42 -12.14 -10.67 -24.79
CA HIS A 42 -13.31 -10.67 -25.65
C HIS A 42 -13.74 -12.11 -25.91
N VAL A 43 -14.03 -12.83 -24.82
CA VAL A 43 -14.81 -14.07 -24.85
C VAL A 43 -15.70 -14.05 -23.62
N ASP A 44 -16.98 -13.81 -23.88
CA ASP A 44 -18.14 -13.98 -23.00
C ASP A 44 -18.10 -13.30 -21.61
N VAL A 45 -18.57 -12.05 -21.56
CA VAL A 45 -19.02 -11.42 -20.31
C VAL A 45 -20.22 -12.21 -19.78
N PRO A 46 -20.18 -12.78 -18.57
CA PRO A 46 -21.35 -13.39 -17.94
C PRO A 46 -22.46 -12.34 -17.86
N ARG A 47 -23.59 -12.59 -18.53
CA ARG A 47 -24.70 -11.62 -18.61
C ARG A 47 -25.45 -11.47 -17.29
N ASP A 48 -25.29 -12.41 -16.37
CA ASP A 48 -25.85 -12.36 -15.02
C ASP A 48 -24.74 -12.24 -13.97
N LEU A 49 -24.20 -11.04 -13.83
CA LEU A 49 -23.57 -10.65 -12.57
C LEU A 49 -24.69 -10.40 -11.56
N THR A 50 -25.21 -11.48 -10.96
CA THR A 50 -26.28 -11.37 -9.96
C THR A 50 -25.75 -10.55 -8.80
N LYS A 51 -26.27 -9.32 -8.65
CA LYS A 51 -25.92 -8.46 -7.51
C LYS A 51 -26.33 -9.19 -6.23
N PRO A 52 -25.51 -9.18 -5.18
CA PRO A 52 -25.89 -9.80 -3.91
C PRO A 52 -27.16 -9.13 -3.37
N THR A 53 -28.12 -9.94 -2.91
CA THR A 53 -29.32 -9.46 -2.23
C THR A 53 -28.92 -8.87 -0.87
N ILE A 54 -29.12 -7.56 -0.70
CA ILE A 54 -28.92 -6.86 0.58
C ILE A 54 -30.27 -6.82 1.31
N THR A 55 -30.38 -7.51 2.44
CA THR A 55 -31.57 -7.47 3.30
C THR A 55 -31.41 -6.38 4.37
N VAL A 56 -32.39 -5.51 4.51
CA VAL A 56 -32.44 -4.49 5.57
C VAL A 56 -33.10 -5.11 6.82
N SER A 57 -32.51 -4.91 7.99
CA SER A 57 -33.07 -5.34 9.29
C SER A 57 -33.87 -4.20 9.92
N ASP A 58 -34.85 -4.54 10.77
CA ASP A 58 -35.60 -3.57 11.59
C ASP A 58 -34.81 -3.11 12.84
N GLU A 59 -33.70 -3.77 13.17
CA GLU A 59 -32.83 -3.35 14.27
C GLU A 59 -32.08 -2.06 13.93
N PRO A 60 -31.94 -1.12 14.89
CA PRO A 60 -31.22 0.13 14.64
C PRO A 60 -29.74 -0.13 14.38
N ASP A 61 -29.16 0.63 13.45
CA ASP A 61 -27.73 0.54 13.13
C ASP A 61 -26.83 0.89 14.32
N THR A 62 -25.72 0.15 14.46
CA THR A 62 -24.72 0.44 15.50
C THR A 62 -23.82 1.61 15.07
N LEU A 63 -23.79 2.65 15.91
CA LEU A 63 -22.98 3.84 15.67
C LEU A 63 -21.60 3.72 16.34
N TYR A 64 -20.53 4.00 15.58
CA TYR A 64 -19.16 4.01 16.08
C TYR A 64 -18.59 5.42 16.07
N LYS A 65 -18.21 5.93 17.25
CA LYS A 65 -17.59 7.26 17.38
C LYS A 65 -16.25 7.38 16.65
N ARG A 66 -15.42 6.33 16.72
CA ARG A 66 -14.06 6.31 16.19
C ARG A 66 -13.69 4.87 15.83
N LEU A 67 -13.08 4.68 14.67
CA LEU A 67 -12.53 3.40 14.23
C LEU A 67 -11.01 3.54 14.08
N SER A 68 -10.25 2.76 14.83
CA SER A 68 -8.78 2.77 14.73
C SER A 68 -8.27 1.41 14.29
N VAL A 69 -7.59 1.38 13.15
CA VAL A 69 -7.02 0.17 12.54
C VAL A 69 -5.49 0.26 12.63
N LEU A 70 -4.89 -0.59 13.46
CA LEU A 70 -3.44 -0.69 13.58
C LEU A 70 -2.91 -1.85 12.74
N VAL A 71 -2.26 -1.51 11.63
CA VAL A 71 -1.61 -2.45 10.73
C VAL A 71 -0.17 -2.68 11.18
N LYS A 72 0.25 -3.94 11.23
CA LYS A 72 1.63 -4.34 11.58
C LYS A 72 2.28 -5.00 10.38
N GLY A 73 3.52 -4.64 10.08
CA GLY A 73 4.25 -5.22 8.95
C GLY A 73 5.75 -5.25 9.20
N HIS A 74 6.46 -6.09 8.44
CA HIS A 74 7.92 -6.18 8.48
C HIS A 74 8.60 -5.32 7.40
N ASP A 75 7.88 -5.03 6.31
CA ASP A 75 8.35 -4.21 5.20
C ASP A 75 7.61 -2.88 5.16
N LYS A 76 8.36 -1.79 5.02
CA LYS A 76 7.84 -0.43 4.94
C LYS A 76 7.11 -0.20 3.61
N ALA A 77 7.64 -0.72 2.50
CA ALA A 77 7.05 -0.48 1.18
C ALA A 77 5.64 -1.10 1.08
N VAL A 78 5.45 -2.27 1.69
CA VAL A 78 4.14 -2.93 1.79
C VAL A 78 3.17 -2.10 2.63
N LEU A 79 3.61 -1.54 3.75
CA LEU A 79 2.77 -0.68 4.57
C LEU A 79 2.40 0.63 3.86
N ASP A 80 3.34 1.26 3.15
CA ASP A 80 3.11 2.51 2.43
C ASP A 80 2.12 2.31 1.25
N SER A 81 2.25 1.20 0.52
CA SER A 81 1.31 0.85 -0.56
C SER A 81 -0.08 0.49 -0.03
N TYR A 82 -0.16 -0.17 1.13
CA TYR A 82 -1.43 -0.47 1.79
C TYR A 82 -2.12 0.79 2.31
N GLU A 83 -1.36 1.73 2.86
CA GLU A 83 -1.84 3.06 3.25
C GLU A 83 -2.48 3.77 2.06
N TYR A 84 -1.78 3.85 0.92
CA TYR A 84 -2.31 4.45 -0.30
C TYR A 84 -3.64 3.81 -0.73
N PHE A 85 -3.71 2.48 -0.75
CA PHE A 85 -4.92 1.76 -1.11
C PHE A 85 -6.08 2.05 -0.14
N ALA A 86 -5.83 2.00 1.16
CA ALA A 86 -6.86 2.21 2.18
C ALA A 86 -7.41 3.65 2.16
N VAL A 87 -6.53 4.63 2.01
CA VAL A 87 -6.93 6.05 1.88
C VAL A 87 -7.76 6.28 0.62
N LEU A 88 -7.36 5.68 -0.50
CA LEU A 88 -8.12 5.78 -1.75
C LEU A 88 -9.51 5.15 -1.61
N ALA A 89 -9.60 3.93 -1.07
CA ALA A 89 -10.88 3.24 -0.88
C ALA A 89 -11.80 4.02 0.07
N ALA A 90 -11.26 4.57 1.16
CA ALA A 90 -12.02 5.36 2.10
C ALA A 90 -12.56 6.64 1.47
N LYS A 91 -11.77 7.30 0.62
CA LYS A 91 -12.20 8.47 -0.13
C LYS A 91 -13.38 8.15 -1.05
N GLU A 92 -13.32 7.03 -1.77
CA GLU A 92 -14.43 6.59 -2.65
C GLU A 92 -15.69 6.19 -1.86
N LEU A 93 -15.52 5.72 -0.62
CA LEU A 93 -16.63 5.41 0.30
C LEU A 93 -17.14 6.64 1.07
N GLY A 94 -16.52 7.82 0.91
CA GLY A 94 -16.88 9.04 1.62
C GLY A 94 -16.50 9.04 3.11
N ILE A 95 -15.52 8.23 3.51
CA ILE A 95 -15.05 8.11 4.90
C ILE A 95 -13.84 9.02 5.10
N SER A 96 -13.86 9.84 6.15
CA SER A 96 -12.69 10.62 6.57
C SER A 96 -11.72 9.73 7.37
N ILE A 97 -10.48 9.63 6.91
CA ILE A 97 -9.41 8.86 7.57
C ILE A 97 -8.18 9.74 7.78
N GLU A 98 -7.62 9.67 8.98
CA GLU A 98 -6.30 10.19 9.33
C GLU A 98 -5.30 9.04 9.46
N VAL A 99 -4.06 9.27 9.00
CA VAL A 99 -2.98 8.25 9.06
C VAL A 99 -1.82 8.76 9.89
N HIS A 100 -1.28 7.91 10.76
CA HIS A 100 -0.04 8.17 11.48
C HIS A 100 0.86 6.94 11.56
N GLU A 101 2.16 7.18 11.79
CA GLU A 101 3.20 6.17 11.93
C GLU A 101 3.66 6.05 13.39
N PRO A 102 3.18 5.05 14.14
CA PRO A 102 3.69 4.80 15.49
C PRO A 102 5.16 4.34 15.49
N PRO A 103 5.88 4.51 16.61
CA PRO A 103 7.26 4.05 16.74
C PRO A 103 7.40 2.55 16.48
N ARG A 104 8.34 2.17 15.62
CA ARG A 104 8.65 0.76 15.31
C ARG A 104 9.18 0.00 16.53
N LYS A 105 8.86 -1.30 16.59
CA LYS A 105 9.36 -2.22 17.62
C LYS A 105 10.47 -3.07 17.02
N ILE A 106 11.59 -3.19 17.75
CA ILE A 106 12.72 -4.02 17.37
C ILE A 106 12.98 -5.01 18.48
N GLU A 107 12.80 -6.30 18.20
CA GLU A 107 13.09 -7.38 19.13
C GLU A 107 14.40 -8.06 18.74
N ARG A 108 15.31 -8.21 19.69
CA ARG A 108 16.65 -8.76 19.46
C ARG A 108 16.87 -10.01 20.29
N PHE A 109 17.28 -11.09 19.63
CA PHE A 109 17.59 -12.37 20.26
C PHE A 109 19.05 -12.73 19.98
N THR A 110 19.76 -13.21 20.99
CA THR A 110 21.18 -13.59 20.83
C THR A 110 21.38 -15.06 21.16
N LEU A 111 21.71 -15.84 20.14
CA LEU A 111 21.95 -17.28 20.24
C LEU A 111 23.45 -17.59 20.17
N LEU A 112 23.84 -18.75 20.68
CA LEU A 112 25.18 -19.29 20.43
C LEU A 112 25.26 -19.74 18.97
N LYS A 113 26.41 -19.54 18.33
CA LYS A 113 26.63 -19.99 16.95
C LYS A 113 26.84 -21.51 16.86
N SER A 114 27.38 -22.13 17.91
CA SER A 114 27.58 -23.57 18.01
C SER A 114 26.75 -24.17 19.14
N VAL A 115 26.61 -25.50 19.10
CA VAL A 115 25.90 -26.28 20.13
C VAL A 115 26.67 -26.34 21.45
N HIS A 116 28.00 -26.51 21.42
CA HIS A 116 28.83 -26.71 22.61
C HIS A 116 30.02 -25.74 22.69
N ILE A 117 30.47 -25.44 23.92
CA ILE A 117 31.68 -24.71 24.40
C ILE A 117 31.97 -23.28 23.90
N PHE A 118 31.44 -22.85 22.75
CA PHE A 118 31.83 -21.56 22.15
C PHE A 118 30.93 -20.39 22.59
N LYS A 119 31.01 -19.99 23.87
CA LYS A 119 30.21 -18.89 24.45
C LYS A 119 30.45 -17.51 23.80
N LYS A 120 31.67 -17.27 23.29
CA LYS A 120 32.08 -15.99 22.66
C LYS A 120 31.50 -15.82 21.25
N HIS A 121 31.24 -16.91 20.53
CA HIS A 121 30.69 -16.87 19.18
C HIS A 121 29.16 -16.86 19.25
N ARG A 122 28.57 -15.67 19.09
CA ARG A 122 27.12 -15.47 19.16
C ARG A 122 26.57 -14.92 17.85
N VAL A 123 25.33 -15.28 17.54
CA VAL A 123 24.57 -14.70 16.43
C VAL A 123 23.45 -13.86 17.01
N GLN A 124 23.31 -12.63 16.52
CA GLN A 124 22.21 -11.75 16.89
C GLN A 124 21.17 -11.77 15.78
N TYR A 125 19.93 -12.06 16.14
CA TYR A 125 18.77 -12.01 15.27
C TYR A 125 17.93 -10.80 15.66
N GLU A 126 17.27 -10.20 14.66
CA GLU A 126 16.40 -9.05 14.82
C GLU A 126 15.06 -9.31 14.15
N MET A 127 13.97 -9.05 14.87
CA MET A 127 12.63 -8.95 14.32
C MET A 127 12.20 -7.49 14.37
N ARG A 128 11.91 -6.92 13.20
CA ARG A 128 11.49 -5.52 13.03
C ARG A 128 10.00 -5.46 12.75
N THR A 129 9.24 -4.79 13.60
CA THR A 129 7.81 -4.57 13.39
C THR A 129 7.57 -3.08 13.21
N LEU A 130 7.07 -2.73 12.03
CA LEU A 130 6.61 -1.40 11.65
C LEU A 130 5.11 -1.31 11.86
N TYR A 131 4.61 -0.10 12.05
CA TYR A 131 3.21 0.17 12.36
C TYR A 131 2.66 1.26 11.45
N ARG A 132 1.42 1.08 10.99
CA ARG A 132 0.59 2.14 10.39
C ARG A 132 -0.73 2.16 11.12
N CYS A 133 -1.17 3.33 11.54
CA CYS A 133 -2.46 3.48 12.22
C CYS A 133 -3.37 4.35 11.34
N LEU A 134 -4.51 3.77 10.96
CA LEU A 134 -5.57 4.44 10.21
C LEU A 134 -6.70 4.74 11.18
N GLU A 135 -7.04 6.01 11.33
CA GLU A 135 -8.10 6.47 12.23
C GLU A 135 -9.23 7.07 11.40
N GLY A 136 -10.36 6.36 11.34
CA GLY A 136 -11.58 6.84 10.72
C GLY A 136 -12.50 7.49 11.75
N GLN A 137 -13.07 8.64 11.39
CA GLN A 137 -14.18 9.25 12.11
C GLN A 137 -15.42 9.19 11.24
N GLN A 138 -16.57 8.87 11.84
CA GLN A 138 -17.84 8.99 11.14
C GLN A 138 -18.08 10.46 10.81
N SER A 139 -18.22 10.78 9.52
CA SER A 139 -18.85 12.01 9.09
C SER A 139 -20.35 11.85 9.28
N CYS A 140 -20.88 12.40 10.37
CA CYS A 140 -22.32 12.57 10.52
C CYS A 140 -22.77 13.57 9.44
N GLY A 141 -23.53 13.10 8.46
CA GLY A 141 -24.31 13.91 7.53
C GLY A 141 -25.71 14.11 8.04
#